data_AF-A0A661JDG5-F1
#
_entry.id   AF-A0A661JDG5-F1
#
_cell.length_a   1.000
_cell.length_b   1.000
_cell.length_c   1.000
_cell.angle_alpha   90.00
_cell.angle_beta   90.00
_cell.angle_gamma   90.00
#
_symmetry.space_group_name_H-M   'P 1'
#
loop_
_entity.id
_entity.type
_entity.pdbx_description
1 polymer ?
#
loop_
_entity_poly.entity_id
_entity_poly.type
_entity_poly.pdbx_seq_one_letter_code
_entity_poly.pdbx_strand_id
1 'polypeptide(L)'
;SWDVSIKNCLYQIARTNKRRKAGGYYLTEEDLKEALEEAWTPALRMASLETANGKYDEDELAQIVNKKELLNKAFELILTEQQKK
;
A
#
# COMPACT_ATOMS: atom_id res chain seq x y z
N SER A 1 9.40 -11.73 -9.17
CA SER A 1 8.21 -12.29 -8.49
C SER A 1 7.51 -11.18 -7.72
N TRP A 2 6.19 -11.25 -7.59
CA TRP A 2 5.35 -10.26 -6.91
C TRP A 2 5.82 -9.95 -5.48
N ASP A 3 6.29 -10.95 -4.72
CA ASP A 3 6.84 -10.73 -3.37
C ASP A 3 8.01 -9.76 -3.34
N VAL A 4 8.87 -9.79 -4.37
CA VAL A 4 10.02 -8.88 -4.47
C VAL A 4 9.53 -7.46 -4.74
N SER A 5 8.54 -7.28 -5.61
CA SER A 5 7.94 -5.97 -5.88
C SER A 5 7.30 -5.39 -4.62
N ILE A 6 6.53 -6.19 -3.87
CA ILE A 6 5.91 -5.76 -2.60
C ILE A 6 6.99 -5.33 -1.60
N LYS A 7 8.03 -6.16 -1.38
CA LYS A 7 9.13 -5.82 -0.47
C LYS A 7 9.85 -4.53 -0.88
N ASN A 8 10.11 -4.36 -2.17
CA ASN A 8 10.74 -3.15 -2.69
C ASN A 8 9.87 -1.91 -2.46
N CYS A 9 8.56 -2.00 -2.71
CA CYS A 9 7.62 -0.92 -2.43
C CYS A 9 7.61 -0.55 -0.95
N LEU A 10 7.49 -1.55 -0.06
CA LEU A 10 7.52 -1.33 1.39
C LEU A 10 8.80 -0.60 1.82
N TYR A 11 9.95 -1.08 1.34
CA TYR A 11 11.24 -0.44 1.61
C TYR A 11 11.27 1.02 1.14
N GLN A 12 10.79 1.31 -0.08
CA GLN A 12 10.76 2.67 -0.60
C GLN A 12 9.81 3.58 0.18
N ILE A 13 8.65 3.09 0.58
CA ILE A 13 7.69 3.83 1.42
C ILE A 13 8.36 4.18 2.76
N ALA A 14 8.90 3.18 3.46
CA ALA A 14 9.57 3.40 4.75
C ALA A 14 10.76 4.35 4.62
N ARG A 15 11.60 4.16 3.59
CA ARG A 15 12.80 4.98 3.33
C ARG A 15 12.46 6.43 3.05
N THR A 16 11.39 6.69 2.30
CA THR A 16 10.92 8.02 1.92
C THR A 16 10.25 8.71 3.09
N ASN A 17 9.44 7.99 3.86
CA ASN A 17 8.74 8.53 5.01
C ASN A 17 9.66 8.76 6.23
N LYS A 18 10.88 8.17 6.26
CA LYS A 18 11.80 8.30 7.39
C LYS A 18 12.42 9.70 7.50
N ARG A 19 12.33 10.31 8.69
CA ARG A 19 13.07 11.55 9.01
C ARG A 19 14.53 11.22 9.36
N ARG A 20 15.48 11.77 8.59
CA ARG A 20 16.92 11.43 8.72
C ARG A 20 17.63 12.08 9.91
N LYS A 21 17.25 13.30 10.29
CA LYS A 21 17.93 14.07 11.34
C LYS A 21 17.24 14.01 12.71
N ALA A 22 15.91 13.94 12.71
CA ALA A 22 15.10 14.01 13.94
C ALA A 22 14.62 12.64 14.44
N GLY A 23 14.85 11.55 13.70
CA GLY A 23 14.22 10.26 13.97
C GLY A 23 12.71 10.27 13.67
N GLY A 24 12.08 9.10 13.73
CA GLY A 24 10.65 8.94 13.43
C GLY A 24 10.30 9.07 11.93
N TYR A 25 9.03 9.38 11.66
CA TYR A 25 8.41 9.38 10.33
C TYR A 25 7.70 10.71 10.02
N TYR A 26 7.57 11.09 8.75
CA TYR A 26 6.83 12.30 8.36
C TYR A 26 5.34 12.15 8.65
N LEU A 27 4.74 11.08 8.13
CA LEU A 27 3.35 10.70 8.37
C LEU A 27 3.20 10.02 9.73
N THR A 28 2.15 10.40 10.46
CA THR A 28 1.62 9.64 11.60
C THR A 28 0.91 8.37 11.13
N GLU A 29 0.45 7.53 12.08
CA GLU A 29 -0.35 6.35 11.74
C GLU A 29 -1.69 6.72 11.09
N GLU A 30 -2.32 7.78 11.56
CA GLU A 30 -3.54 8.34 10.99
C GLU A 30 -3.30 8.86 9.57
N ASP A 31 -2.27 9.70 9.38
CA ASP A 31 -1.93 10.23 8.05
C ASP A 31 -1.63 9.08 7.06
N LEU A 32 -1.00 8.00 7.55
CA LEU A 32 -0.70 6.83 6.73
C LEU A 32 -1.96 6.07 6.32
N LYS A 33 -2.96 5.95 7.20
CA LYS A 33 -4.27 5.35 6.88
C LYS A 33 -5.01 6.19 5.85
N GLU A 34 -4.99 7.52 5.99
CA GLU A 34 -5.58 8.43 5.00
C GLU A 34 -4.89 8.30 3.64
N ALA A 35 -3.55 8.28 3.60
CA ALA A 35 -2.80 8.07 2.37
C ALA A 35 -3.11 6.71 1.68
N LEU A 36 -3.36 5.66 2.46
CA LEU A 36 -3.77 4.35 1.95
C LEU A 36 -5.20 4.37 1.38
N GLU A 37 -6.12 5.11 2.01
CA GLU A 37 -7.47 5.32 1.49
C GLU A 37 -7.45 6.10 0.17
N GLU A 38 -6.63 7.16 0.06
CA GLU A 38 -6.43 7.92 -1.18
C GLU A 38 -5.82 7.06 -2.30
N ALA A 39 -4.92 6.14 -1.95
CA ALA A 39 -4.28 5.24 -2.89
C ALA A 39 -5.22 4.11 -3.41
N TRP A 40 -6.39 3.92 -2.81
CA TRP A 40 -7.30 2.81 -3.14
C TRP A 40 -7.72 2.82 -4.62
N THR A 41 -8.34 3.91 -5.07
CA THR A 41 -8.88 4.04 -6.42
C THR A 41 -7.81 3.83 -7.50
N PRO A 42 -6.64 4.51 -7.47
CA PRO A 42 -5.61 4.28 -8.47
C PRO A 42 -5.00 2.87 -8.38
N ALA A 43 -4.91 2.26 -7.19
CA ALA A 43 -4.44 0.88 -7.04
C ALA A 43 -5.41 -0.12 -7.69
N LEU A 44 -6.70 0.08 -7.51
CA LEU A 44 -7.75 -0.76 -8.10
C LEU A 44 -7.75 -0.67 -9.64
N ARG A 45 -7.57 0.54 -10.18
CA ARG A 45 -7.37 0.75 -11.62
C ARG A 45 -6.14 0.05 -12.17
N MET A 46 -5.00 0.14 -11.48
CA MET A 46 -3.82 -0.60 -11.94
C MET A 46 -4.05 -2.11 -11.87
N ALA A 47 -4.70 -2.58 -10.80
CA ALA A 47 -5.03 -3.99 -10.64
C ALA A 47 -5.98 -4.50 -11.74
N SER A 48 -6.96 -3.70 -12.18
CA SER A 48 -7.86 -4.07 -13.29
C SER A 48 -7.11 -4.25 -14.59
N LEU A 49 -6.11 -3.41 -14.87
CA LEU A 49 -5.31 -3.51 -16.10
C LEU A 49 -4.35 -4.70 -16.10
N GLU A 50 -3.73 -5.02 -14.96
CA GLU A 50 -2.69 -6.05 -14.88
C GLU A 50 -3.24 -7.45 -14.56
N THR A 51 -4.39 -7.54 -13.88
CA THR A 51 -4.95 -8.81 -13.42
C THR A 51 -5.86 -9.44 -14.47
N ALA A 52 -5.72 -10.76 -14.66
CA ALA A 52 -6.56 -11.55 -15.56
C ALA A 52 -6.70 -10.96 -16.98
N ASN A 53 -5.66 -10.29 -17.48
CA ASN A 53 -5.65 -9.63 -18.79
C ASN A 53 -6.76 -8.57 -18.96
N GLY A 54 -7.16 -7.86 -17.90
CA GLY A 54 -8.24 -6.88 -17.99
C GLY A 54 -9.63 -7.49 -17.93
N LYS A 55 -9.77 -8.75 -17.46
CA LYS A 55 -11.05 -9.45 -17.39
C LYS A 55 -12.07 -8.74 -16.49
N TYR A 56 -11.60 -8.09 -15.43
CA TYR A 56 -12.46 -7.42 -14.47
C TYR A 56 -12.19 -5.92 -14.54
N ASP A 57 -13.25 -5.12 -14.55
CA ASP A 57 -13.12 -3.67 -14.38
C ASP A 57 -12.88 -3.27 -12.91
N GLU A 58 -12.75 -1.97 -12.66
CA GLU A 58 -12.52 -1.45 -11.31
C GLU A 58 -13.65 -1.85 -10.34
N ASP A 59 -14.91 -1.74 -10.76
CA ASP A 59 -16.09 -1.99 -9.92
C ASP A 59 -16.25 -3.48 -9.62
N GLU A 60 -16.05 -4.34 -10.62
CA GLU A 60 -16.06 -5.80 -10.45
C GLU A 60 -14.96 -6.25 -9.49
N LEU A 61 -13.74 -5.71 -9.63
CA LEU A 61 -12.66 -6.01 -8.68
C LEU A 61 -13.00 -5.53 -7.27
N ALA A 62 -13.56 -4.33 -7.11
CA ALA A 62 -13.97 -3.81 -5.79
C ALA A 62 -15.00 -4.70 -5.09
N GLN A 63 -15.83 -5.42 -5.83
CA GLN A 63 -16.80 -6.37 -5.27
C GLN A 63 -16.15 -7.71 -4.88
N ILE A 64 -15.10 -8.12 -5.58
CA ILE A 64 -14.38 -9.37 -5.30
C ILE A 64 -13.46 -9.23 -4.10
N VAL A 65 -12.83 -8.06 -3.93
CA VAL A 65 -11.81 -7.84 -2.91
C VAL A 65 -12.37 -7.17 -1.65
N ASN A 66 -11.86 -7.57 -0.49
CA ASN A 66 -12.17 -6.88 0.75
C ASN A 66 -11.25 -5.68 0.94
N LYS A 67 -11.74 -4.47 0.57
CA LYS A 67 -11.00 -3.21 0.72
C LYS A 67 -10.43 -3.04 2.12
N LYS A 68 -11.26 -3.23 3.16
CA LYS A 68 -10.86 -3.00 4.55
C LYS A 68 -9.73 -3.93 4.97
N GLU A 69 -9.82 -5.21 4.62
CA GLU A 69 -8.78 -6.20 4.92
C GLU A 69 -7.47 -5.87 4.20
N LEU A 70 -7.54 -5.48 2.92
CA LEU A 70 -6.36 -5.12 2.13
C LEU A 70 -5.65 -3.87 2.67
N LEU A 71 -6.40 -2.82 2.99
CA LEU A 71 -5.83 -1.59 3.55
C LEU A 71 -5.20 -1.84 4.92
N ASN A 72 -5.86 -2.63 5.79
CA ASN A 72 -5.30 -3.02 7.08
C ASN A 72 -4.00 -3.82 6.91
N LYS A 73 -3.97 -4.78 5.99
CA LYS A 73 -2.77 -5.58 5.71
C LYS A 73 -1.64 -4.71 5.16
N ALA A 74 -1.95 -3.77 4.25
CA ALA A 74 -0.96 -2.83 3.72
C ALA A 74 -0.38 -1.94 4.83
N PHE A 75 -1.24 -1.43 5.72
CA PHE A 75 -0.85 -0.64 6.88
C PHE A 75 0.10 -1.41 7.80
N GLU A 76 -0.25 -2.64 8.19
CA GLU A 76 0.58 -3.50 9.04
C GLU A 76 1.95 -3.81 8.41
N LEU A 77 1.99 -4.07 7.10
CA LEU A 77 3.22 -4.30 6.38
C LEU A 77 4.13 -3.06 6.38
N ILE A 78 3.57 -1.87 6.19
CA ILE A 78 4.32 -0.62 6.22
C ILE A 78 4.86 -0.35 7.63
N LEU A 79 4.05 -0.51 8.67
CA LEU A 79 4.50 -0.34 10.06
C LEU A 79 5.63 -1.32 10.40
N THR A 80 5.48 -2.58 10.00
CA THR A 80 6.51 -3.60 10.20
C THR A 80 7.81 -3.21 9.50
N GLU A 81 7.75 -2.73 8.26
CA GLU A 81 8.93 -2.29 7.51
C GLU A 81 9.58 -1.06 8.15
N GLN A 82 8.79 -0.10 8.63
CA GLN A 82 9.25 1.08 9.36
C GLN A 82 9.93 0.73 10.70
N GLN A 83 9.67 -0.42 11.29
CA GLN A 83 10.30 -0.83 12.56
C GLN A 83 11.59 -1.62 12.36
N LYS A 84 11.92 -2.02 11.13
CA LYS A 84 13.19 -2.69 10.82
C LYS A 84 14.36 -1.72 11.03
N LYS A 85 15.39 -2.19 11.74
CA LYS A 85 16.63 -1.46 12.01
C LYS A 85 17.60 -1.60 10.84
#